data_AF-A0A1Q9MRZ1-F1
#
_entry.id   AF-A0A1Q9MRZ1-F1
#
_cell.length_a   1.000
_cell.length_b   1.000
_cell.length_c   1.000
_cell.angle_alpha   90.00
_cell.angle_beta   90.00
_cell.angle_gamma   90.00
#
_symmetry.space_group_name_H-M   'P 1'
#
loop_
_entity.id
_entity.type
_entity.pdbx_description
1 polymer ?
#
loop_
_entity_poly.entity_id
_entity_poly.type
_entity_poly.pdbx_seq_one_letter_code
_entity_poly.pdbx_strand_id
1 'polypeptide(L)'
;MSSNLEDIAKYLVYQQFYDEEDKVIFDRTKKIRVLLPGVDTVMAAFLAEITKLLPLIQEKKYFEYLEQLTQQLPFDIEIVKIKFQETHAKLGENELSEDIVATFLIGEVLNYLRDTEFKATIAEIKRQAMVDSTSPAANGFIDTKISKLASMNDLNISLLHNISFLRFLVARYGSSDHPDLKLKVDQMIQKYSRALIDLITRGSSYFK
;
A
#
# COMPACT_ATOMS: atom_id res chain seq x y z
N MET A 1 -15.85 17.73 17.35
CA MET A 1 -15.41 18.41 16.11
C MET A 1 -14.10 17.75 15.76
N SER A 2 -14.05 16.96 14.68
CA SER A 2 -12.79 16.38 14.20
C SER A 2 -11.84 17.53 13.89
N SER A 3 -10.57 17.39 14.27
CA SER A 3 -9.56 18.36 13.85
C SER A 3 -9.38 18.24 12.32
N ASN A 4 -9.03 19.33 11.64
CA ASN A 4 -8.72 19.32 10.20
C ASN A 4 -7.70 18.22 9.83
N LEU A 5 -6.78 17.90 10.75
CA LEU A 5 -5.78 16.84 10.59
C LEU A 5 -6.36 15.42 10.56
N GLU A 6 -7.43 15.15 11.32
CA GLU A 6 -8.11 13.85 11.26
C GLU A 6 -8.78 13.64 9.91
N ASP A 7 -9.40 14.69 9.37
CA ASP A 7 -10.03 14.64 8.05
C ASP A 7 -8.97 14.47 6.94
N ILE A 8 -7.80 15.11 7.08
CA ILE A 8 -6.64 14.91 6.19
C ILE A 8 -6.14 13.46 6.27
N ALA A 9 -5.95 12.92 7.47
CA ALA A 9 -5.50 11.55 7.67
C ALA A 9 -6.50 10.55 7.05
N LYS A 10 -7.80 10.76 7.30
CA LYS A 10 -8.89 9.96 6.73
C LYS A 10 -8.86 10.02 5.20
N TYR A 11 -8.78 11.23 4.65
CA TYR A 11 -8.69 11.45 3.21
C TYR A 11 -7.50 10.72 2.60
N LEU A 12 -6.31 10.83 3.19
CA LEU A 12 -5.10 10.18 2.68
C LEU A 12 -5.20 8.65 2.69
N VAL A 13 -5.73 8.06 3.75
CA VAL A 13 -5.91 6.60 3.82
C VAL A 13 -6.94 6.14 2.79
N TYR A 14 -8.08 6.83 2.69
CA TYR A 14 -9.22 6.37 1.89
C TYR A 14 -8.98 6.63 0.40
N GLN A 15 -8.55 7.84 0.03
CA GLN A 15 -8.33 8.23 -1.36
C GLN A 15 -7.45 7.24 -2.13
N GLN A 16 -6.50 6.61 -1.44
CA GLN A 16 -5.52 5.73 -2.07
C GLN A 16 -6.08 4.37 -2.47
N PHE A 17 -7.04 3.79 -1.72
CA PHE A 17 -7.53 2.44 -2.04
C PHE A 17 -8.87 2.02 -1.43
N TYR A 18 -9.58 2.85 -0.66
CA TYR A 18 -10.82 2.49 0.04
C TYR A 18 -11.93 3.54 -0.11
N ASP A 19 -13.17 3.09 -0.25
CA ASP A 19 -14.38 3.92 -0.22
C ASP A 19 -15.29 3.43 0.89
N GLU A 20 -15.54 4.34 1.84
CA GLU A 20 -16.29 4.10 3.06
C GLU A 20 -17.78 3.92 2.82
N GLU A 21 -18.35 4.66 1.86
CA GLU A 21 -19.78 4.63 1.58
C GLU A 21 -20.17 3.27 1.00
N ASP A 22 -19.39 2.79 0.03
CA ASP A 22 -19.67 1.54 -0.67
C ASP A 22 -18.92 0.33 -0.08
N LYS A 23 -18.04 0.55 0.90
CA LYS A 23 -17.19 -0.47 1.55
C LYS A 23 -16.35 -1.28 0.54
N VAL A 24 -15.82 -0.58 -0.47
CA VAL A 24 -15.07 -1.20 -1.57
C VAL A 24 -13.60 -0.82 -1.55
N ILE A 25 -12.78 -1.74 -2.08
CA ILE A 25 -11.38 -1.51 -2.37
C ILE A 25 -11.22 -1.32 -3.87
N PHE A 26 -10.39 -0.37 -4.27
CA PHE A 26 -10.15 -0.06 -5.68
C PHE A 26 -8.82 -0.58 -6.19
N ASP A 27 -8.72 -0.76 -7.50
CA ASP A 27 -7.43 -0.79 -8.17
C ASP A 27 -6.80 0.62 -8.24
N ARG A 28 -5.52 0.72 -8.62
CA ARG A 28 -4.83 2.02 -8.77
C ARG A 28 -5.55 3.00 -9.71
N THR A 29 -6.31 2.51 -10.69
CA THR A 29 -7.03 3.36 -11.65
C THR A 29 -8.45 3.74 -11.20
N LYS A 30 -8.93 3.17 -10.08
CA LYS A 30 -10.30 3.33 -9.56
C LYS A 30 -11.42 2.85 -10.48
N LYS A 31 -11.07 2.08 -11.52
CA LYS A 31 -12.05 1.52 -12.47
C LYS A 31 -12.64 0.22 -11.96
N ILE A 32 -11.90 -0.51 -11.13
CA ILE A 32 -12.34 -1.76 -10.55
C ILE A 32 -12.62 -1.55 -9.08
N ARG A 33 -13.78 -2.00 -8.64
CA ARG A 33 -14.26 -1.94 -7.27
C ARG A 33 -14.49 -3.35 -6.78
N VAL A 34 -13.98 -3.67 -5.59
CA VAL A 34 -14.19 -4.97 -4.95
C VAL A 34 -14.81 -4.76 -3.59
N LEU A 35 -16.04 -5.24 -3.43
CA LEU A 35 -16.74 -5.25 -2.15
C LEU A 35 -16.09 -6.28 -1.23
N LEU A 36 -15.65 -5.82 -0.05
CA LEU A 36 -15.03 -6.66 0.97
C LEU A 36 -15.69 -6.39 2.32
N PRO A 37 -16.76 -7.13 2.67
CA PRO A 37 -17.42 -6.96 3.96
C PRO A 37 -16.43 -7.11 5.13
N GLY A 38 -16.47 -6.16 6.07
CA GLY A 38 -15.59 -6.11 7.23
C GLY A 38 -14.29 -5.34 7.04
N VAL A 39 -14.02 -4.84 5.83
CA VAL A 39 -12.84 -4.00 5.56
C VAL A 39 -12.91 -2.64 6.28
N ASP A 40 -14.12 -2.14 6.51
CA ASP A 40 -14.40 -0.91 7.27
C ASP A 40 -13.81 -0.96 8.68
N THR A 41 -13.97 -2.08 9.39
CA THR A 41 -13.40 -2.26 10.73
C THR A 41 -11.87 -2.22 10.71
N VAL A 42 -11.25 -2.83 9.70
CA VAL A 42 -9.80 -2.82 9.52
C VAL A 42 -9.30 -1.40 9.19
N MET A 43 -10.02 -0.66 8.35
CA MET A 43 -9.69 0.73 8.01
C MET A 43 -9.87 1.68 9.18
N ALA A 44 -10.90 1.49 10.00
CA ALA A 44 -11.12 2.27 11.21
C ALA A 44 -9.99 2.05 12.23
N ALA A 45 -9.59 0.80 12.48
CA ALA A 45 -8.49 0.48 13.38
C ALA A 45 -7.15 1.04 12.90
N PHE A 46 -6.87 0.94 11.60
CA PHE A 46 -5.68 1.52 11.00
C PHE A 46 -5.69 3.05 11.08
N LEU A 47 -6.82 3.69 10.79
CA LEU A 47 -6.94 5.15 10.88
C LEU A 47 -6.74 5.62 12.32
N ALA A 48 -7.30 4.92 13.31
CA ALA A 48 -7.10 5.22 14.72
C ALA A 48 -5.61 5.15 15.14
N GLU A 49 -4.84 4.22 14.58
CA GLU A 49 -3.40 4.12 14.80
C GLU A 49 -2.65 5.37 14.34
N ILE A 50 -3.03 5.92 13.19
CA ILE A 50 -2.41 7.12 12.61
C ILE A 50 -2.88 8.36 13.37
N THR A 51 -4.19 8.47 13.62
CA THR A 51 -4.78 9.69 14.17
C THR A 51 -4.45 9.91 15.64
N LYS A 52 -4.23 8.83 16.43
CA LYS A 52 -3.90 8.95 17.86
C LYS A 52 -2.62 9.78 18.13
N LEU A 53 -1.72 9.89 17.14
CA LEU A 53 -0.45 10.59 17.27
C LEU A 53 -0.47 12.01 16.65
N LEU A 54 -1.59 12.44 16.06
CA LEU A 54 -1.71 13.79 15.46
C LEU A 54 -1.39 14.95 16.42
N PRO A 55 -1.65 14.87 17.74
CA PRO A 55 -1.21 15.92 18.67
C PRO A 55 0.30 16.21 18.60
N LEU A 56 1.13 15.21 18.29
CA LEU A 56 2.57 15.42 18.10
C LEU A 56 2.87 16.27 16.87
N ILE A 57 2.06 16.19 15.80
CA ILE A 57 2.19 17.06 14.63
C ILE A 57 1.80 18.51 15.01
N GLN A 58 0.72 18.69 15.76
CA GLN A 58 0.27 20.00 16.24
C GLN A 58 1.31 20.67 17.15
N GLU A 59 1.99 19.87 17.98
CA GLU A 59 3.09 20.32 18.83
C GLU A 59 4.43 20.47 18.09
N LYS A 60 4.45 20.28 16.77
CA LYS A 60 5.64 20.33 15.90
C LYS A 60 6.72 19.29 16.24
N LYS A 61 6.34 18.22 16.93
CA LYS A 61 7.18 17.07 17.29
C LYS A 61 7.15 16.00 16.21
N TYR A 62 7.51 16.36 14.99
CA TYR A 62 7.38 15.51 13.80
C TYR A 62 8.19 14.21 13.86
N PHE A 63 9.40 14.27 14.45
CA PHE A 63 10.24 13.07 14.56
C PHE A 63 9.77 12.15 15.67
N GLU A 64 9.26 12.71 16.77
CA GLU A 64 8.61 11.91 17.82
C GLU A 64 7.35 11.22 17.28
N TYR A 65 6.58 11.90 16.42
CA TYR A 65 5.46 11.28 15.69
C TYR A 65 5.93 10.06 14.89
N LEU A 66 6.99 10.17 14.10
CA LEU A 66 7.52 9.04 13.32
C LEU A 66 8.07 7.93 14.22
N GLU A 67 8.77 8.28 15.30
CA GLU A 67 9.34 7.34 16.25
C GLU A 67 8.27 6.54 16.98
N GLN A 68 7.18 7.18 17.42
CA GLN A 68 6.07 6.48 18.04
C GLN A 68 5.28 5.65 17.02
N LEU A 69 5.09 6.17 15.80
CA LEU A 69 4.37 5.44 14.76
C LEU A 69 5.13 4.19 14.31
N THR A 70 6.46 4.21 14.24
CA THR A 70 7.26 3.05 13.81
C THR A 70 7.17 1.86 14.77
N GLN A 71 6.86 2.12 16.05
CA GLN A 71 6.62 1.06 17.04
C GLN A 71 5.35 0.26 16.70
N GLN A 72 4.46 0.87 15.91
CA GLN A 72 3.17 0.32 15.52
C GLN A 72 3.14 -0.08 14.04
N LEU A 73 3.96 0.53 13.18
CA LEU A 73 3.97 0.25 11.75
C LEU A 73 5.42 0.06 11.28
N PRO A 74 5.75 -1.03 10.57
CA PRO A 74 7.12 -1.29 10.16
C PRO A 74 7.50 -0.40 8.97
N PHE A 75 8.12 0.74 9.23
CA PHE A 75 8.72 1.59 8.20
C PHE A 75 10.08 2.13 8.63
N ASP A 76 10.91 2.44 7.63
CA ASP A 76 12.21 3.06 7.85
C ASP A 76 12.04 4.55 8.13
N ILE A 77 12.23 4.93 9.39
CA ILE A 77 12.10 6.31 9.84
C ILE A 77 13.06 7.23 9.08
N GLU A 78 14.29 6.80 8.83
CA GLU A 78 15.33 7.64 8.24
C GLU A 78 15.00 7.97 6.78
N ILE A 79 14.44 7.02 6.03
CA ILE A 79 13.92 7.30 4.67
C ILE A 79 12.82 8.37 4.71
N VAL A 80 11.88 8.28 5.64
CA VAL A 80 10.79 9.26 5.76
C VAL A 80 11.31 10.63 6.20
N LYS A 81 12.23 10.67 7.17
CA LYS A 81 12.88 11.90 7.63
C LYS A 81 13.61 12.63 6.50
N ILE A 82 14.43 11.91 5.72
CA ILE A 82 15.18 12.49 4.59
C ILE A 82 14.21 13.13 3.59
N LYS A 83 13.17 12.41 3.17
CA LYS A 83 12.19 12.94 2.22
C LYS A 83 11.41 14.13 2.76
N PHE A 84 11.06 14.11 4.05
CA PHE A 84 10.42 15.23 4.71
C PHE A 84 11.33 16.46 4.72
N GLN A 85 12.61 16.30 5.08
CA GLN A 85 13.59 17.40 5.07
C GLN A 85 13.83 17.95 3.66
N GLU A 86 13.95 17.09 2.65
CA GLU A 86 14.07 17.51 1.25
C GLU A 86 12.87 18.33 0.78
N THR A 87 11.67 17.90 1.18
CA THR A 87 10.42 18.61 0.87
C THR A 87 10.35 19.95 1.57
N HIS A 88 10.66 19.97 2.87
CA HIS A 88 10.69 21.18 3.67
C HIS A 88 11.67 22.20 3.08
N ALA A 89 12.87 21.76 2.67
CA ALA A 89 13.85 22.61 2.01
C ALA A 89 13.35 23.20 0.67
N LYS A 90 12.57 22.45 -0.10
CA LYS A 90 11.98 22.91 -1.38
C LYS A 90 10.86 23.92 -1.21
N LEU A 91 10.10 23.83 -0.12
CA LEU A 91 8.96 24.71 0.17
C LEU A 91 9.39 26.06 0.79
N GLY A 92 10.66 26.20 1.18
CA GLY A 92 11.25 27.42 1.73
C GLY A 92 11.13 27.50 3.26
N GLU A 93 11.71 28.55 3.84
CA GLU A 93 11.77 28.77 5.30
C GLU A 93 10.44 29.20 5.94
N ASN A 94 9.36 29.30 5.15
CA ASN A 94 8.05 29.61 5.68
C ASN A 94 7.57 28.44 6.55
N GLU A 95 7.01 28.76 7.70
CA GLU A 95 6.46 27.78 8.62
C GLU A 95 5.38 26.95 7.93
N LEU A 96 5.66 25.66 7.70
CA LEU A 96 4.71 24.75 7.07
C LEU A 96 3.49 24.61 7.98
N SER A 97 2.30 24.78 7.39
CA SER A 97 1.07 24.47 8.10
C SER A 97 1.03 23.00 8.52
N GLU A 98 0.37 22.72 9.63
CA GLU A 98 0.18 21.36 10.16
C GLU A 98 -0.44 20.44 9.11
N ASP A 99 -1.38 20.95 8.31
CA ASP A 99 -2.03 20.23 7.22
C ASP A 99 -1.03 19.74 6.16
N ILE A 100 -0.10 20.60 5.77
CA ILE A 100 0.96 20.24 4.80
C ILE A 100 1.88 19.20 5.42
N VAL A 101 2.28 19.39 6.68
CA VAL A 101 3.19 18.45 7.36
C VAL A 101 2.53 17.09 7.52
N ALA A 102 1.29 17.02 7.99
CA ALA A 102 0.53 15.78 8.09
C ALA A 102 0.37 15.12 6.73
N THR A 103 0.09 15.90 5.68
CA THR A 103 -0.02 15.39 4.31
C THR A 103 1.23 14.66 3.87
N PHE A 104 2.41 15.26 4.14
CA PHE A 104 3.69 14.65 3.80
C PHE A 104 4.03 13.44 4.68
N LEU A 105 4.00 13.58 5.99
CA LEU A 105 4.42 12.51 6.90
C LEU A 105 3.53 11.27 6.75
N ILE A 106 2.21 11.44 6.78
CA ILE A 106 1.26 10.35 6.59
C ILE A 106 1.39 9.78 5.18
N GLY A 107 1.47 10.64 4.17
CA GLY A 107 1.64 10.23 2.77
C GLY A 107 2.87 9.36 2.54
N GLU A 108 4.03 9.75 3.08
CA GLU A 108 5.28 8.99 2.94
C GLU A 108 5.25 7.65 3.69
N VAL A 109 4.67 7.60 4.88
CA VAL A 109 4.48 6.34 5.62
C VAL A 109 3.57 5.39 4.85
N LEU A 110 2.43 5.88 4.35
CA LEU A 110 1.50 5.07 3.55
C LEU A 110 2.16 4.56 2.27
N ASN A 111 2.90 5.41 1.56
CA ASN A 111 3.65 5.02 0.37
C ASN A 111 4.70 3.95 0.69
N TYR A 112 5.47 4.12 1.77
CA TYR A 112 6.48 3.15 2.19
C TYR A 112 5.87 1.77 2.45
N LEU A 113 4.81 1.70 3.27
CA LEU A 113 4.17 0.45 3.64
C LEU A 113 3.62 -0.26 2.40
N ARG A 114 2.85 0.47 1.58
CA ARG A 114 2.23 -0.08 0.38
C ARG A 114 3.27 -0.57 -0.64
N ASP A 115 4.32 0.22 -0.89
CA ASP A 115 5.37 -0.16 -1.84
C ASP A 115 6.15 -1.39 -1.34
N THR A 116 6.37 -1.49 -0.04
CA THR A 116 7.05 -2.63 0.59
C THR A 116 6.24 -3.91 0.41
N GLU A 117 4.95 -3.88 0.75
CA GLU A 117 4.05 -5.04 0.63
C GLU A 117 3.83 -5.45 -0.83
N PHE A 118 3.71 -4.46 -1.73
CA PHE A 118 3.61 -4.72 -3.16
C PHE A 118 4.88 -5.36 -3.71
N LYS A 119 6.08 -4.85 -3.37
CA LYS A 119 7.36 -5.43 -3.78
C LYS A 119 7.53 -6.87 -3.28
N ALA A 120 7.15 -7.14 -2.04
CA ALA A 120 7.17 -8.48 -1.47
C ALA A 120 6.26 -9.45 -2.26
N THR A 121 5.05 -8.99 -2.60
CA THR A 121 4.10 -9.76 -3.41
C THR A 121 4.64 -10.01 -4.83
N ILE A 122 5.24 -9.00 -5.46
CA ILE A 122 5.87 -9.16 -6.77
C ILE A 122 7.06 -10.13 -6.72
N ALA A 123 7.87 -10.11 -5.65
CA ALA A 123 8.96 -11.06 -5.47
C ALA A 123 8.46 -12.52 -5.36
N GLU A 124 7.34 -12.74 -4.66
CA GLU A 124 6.67 -14.05 -4.60
C GLU A 124 6.19 -14.50 -5.98
N ILE A 125 5.57 -13.61 -6.76
CA ILE A 125 5.12 -13.91 -8.13
C ILE A 125 6.30 -14.23 -9.05
N LYS A 126 7.39 -13.44 -8.98
CA LYS A 126 8.62 -13.72 -9.75
C LYS A 126 9.17 -15.10 -9.42
N ARG A 127 9.26 -15.44 -8.13
CA ARG A 127 9.72 -16.76 -7.68
C ARG A 127 8.87 -17.89 -8.25
N GLN A 128 7.55 -17.76 -8.23
CA GLN A 128 6.66 -18.77 -8.79
C GLN A 128 6.77 -18.84 -10.33
N ALA A 129 6.78 -17.70 -11.02
CA ALA A 129 6.93 -17.66 -12.47
C ALA A 129 8.27 -18.28 -12.94
N MET A 130 9.34 -18.12 -12.16
CA MET A 130 10.62 -18.78 -12.44
C MET A 130 10.49 -20.30 -12.38
N VAL A 131 9.85 -20.83 -11.34
CA VAL A 131 9.57 -22.28 -11.20
C VAL A 131 8.78 -22.79 -12.39
N ASP A 132 7.76 -22.05 -12.83
CA ASP A 132 6.85 -22.46 -13.92
C ASP A 132 7.50 -22.34 -15.31
N SER A 133 8.46 -21.41 -15.49
CA SER A 133 9.08 -21.11 -16.79
C SER A 133 10.10 -22.14 -17.27
N THR A 134 10.64 -23.00 -16.39
CA THR A 134 11.65 -24.04 -16.67
C THR A 134 12.97 -23.57 -17.33
N SER A 135 13.17 -22.27 -17.58
CA SER A 135 14.33 -21.72 -18.32
C SER A 135 15.26 -20.87 -17.43
N PRO A 136 16.60 -21.08 -17.47
CA PRO A 136 17.56 -20.23 -16.76
C PRO A 136 17.59 -18.77 -17.21
N ALA A 137 17.18 -18.47 -18.44
CA ALA A 137 17.11 -17.10 -18.97
C ALA A 137 15.83 -16.34 -18.53
N ALA A 138 14.96 -16.98 -17.74
CA ALA A 138 13.65 -16.46 -17.42
C ALA A 138 13.69 -15.20 -16.54
N ASN A 139 14.70 -15.01 -15.68
CA ASN A 139 14.68 -13.91 -14.71
C ASN A 139 14.61 -12.52 -15.37
N GLY A 140 15.52 -12.22 -16.32
CA GLY A 140 15.52 -10.93 -17.03
C GLY A 140 14.27 -10.72 -17.90
N PHE A 141 13.72 -11.80 -18.46
CA PHE A 141 12.46 -11.76 -19.21
C PHE A 141 11.27 -11.46 -18.30
N ILE A 142 11.19 -12.10 -17.14
CA ILE A 142 10.13 -11.90 -16.13
C ILE A 142 10.15 -10.44 -15.65
N ASP A 143 11.32 -9.90 -15.32
CA ASP A 143 11.46 -8.51 -14.87
C ASP A 143 11.01 -7.51 -15.93
N THR A 144 11.41 -7.74 -17.18
CA THR A 144 11.00 -6.91 -18.32
C THR A 144 9.49 -6.98 -18.52
N LYS A 145 8.91 -8.17 -18.40
CA LYS A 145 7.47 -8.38 -18.60
C LYS A 145 6.63 -7.75 -17.50
N ILE A 146 7.02 -7.89 -16.24
CA ILE A 146 6.36 -7.23 -15.10
C ILE A 146 6.44 -5.71 -15.26
N SER A 147 7.62 -5.17 -15.60
CA SER A 147 7.80 -3.74 -15.81
C SER A 147 6.92 -3.20 -16.94
N LYS A 148 6.81 -3.94 -18.04
CA LYS A 148 5.91 -3.61 -19.16
C LYS A 148 4.44 -3.63 -18.74
N LEU A 149 4.01 -4.66 -18.01
CA LEU A 149 2.62 -4.75 -17.55
C LEU A 149 2.30 -3.61 -16.56
N ALA A 150 3.26 -3.24 -15.70
CA ALA A 150 3.11 -2.13 -14.77
C ALA A 150 2.97 -0.78 -15.49
N SER A 151 3.79 -0.52 -16.52
CA SER A 151 3.71 0.73 -17.29
C SER A 151 2.42 0.85 -18.13
N MET A 152 1.83 -0.29 -18.48
CA MET A 152 0.54 -0.36 -19.17
C MET A 152 -0.67 -0.29 -18.23
N ASN A 153 -0.46 -0.15 -16.91
CA ASN A 153 -1.50 -0.25 -15.89
C ASN A 153 -2.31 -1.55 -16.02
N ASP A 154 -1.62 -2.69 -16.20
CA ASP A 154 -2.27 -4.00 -16.19
C ASP A 154 -3.14 -4.14 -14.95
N LEU A 155 -4.33 -4.71 -15.14
CA LEU A 155 -5.32 -4.81 -14.09
C LEU A 155 -4.81 -5.62 -12.90
N ASN A 156 -4.15 -6.75 -13.14
CA ASN A 156 -3.70 -7.64 -12.08
C ASN A 156 -2.64 -6.95 -11.23
N ILE A 157 -1.70 -6.25 -11.87
CA ILE A 157 -0.68 -5.46 -11.19
C ILE A 157 -1.32 -4.33 -10.37
N SER A 158 -2.27 -3.61 -10.97
CA SER A 158 -2.94 -2.47 -10.33
C SER A 158 -3.77 -2.88 -9.12
N LEU A 159 -4.42 -4.05 -9.17
CA LEU A 159 -5.16 -4.61 -8.03
C LEU A 159 -4.21 -5.17 -6.97
N LEU A 160 -3.19 -5.94 -7.38
CA LEU A 160 -2.20 -6.49 -6.45
C LEU A 160 -1.57 -5.39 -5.60
N HIS A 161 -1.25 -4.23 -6.18
CA HIS A 161 -0.71 -3.10 -5.43
C HIS A 161 -1.52 -2.71 -4.19
N ASN A 162 -2.85 -2.63 -4.32
CA ASN A 162 -3.72 -2.22 -3.22
C ASN A 162 -4.11 -3.41 -2.33
N ILE A 163 -4.31 -4.61 -2.90
CA ILE A 163 -4.66 -5.80 -2.13
C ILE A 163 -3.47 -6.29 -1.29
N SER A 164 -2.23 -6.13 -1.75
CA SER A 164 -1.02 -6.45 -0.98
C SER A 164 -0.96 -5.64 0.31
N PHE A 165 -1.24 -4.34 0.22
CA PHE A 165 -1.31 -3.49 1.40
C PHE A 165 -2.50 -3.87 2.30
N LEU A 166 -3.66 -4.17 1.72
CA LEU A 166 -4.81 -4.65 2.49
C LEU A 166 -4.51 -5.97 3.23
N ARG A 167 -3.76 -6.90 2.62
CA ARG A 167 -3.33 -8.15 3.26
C ARG A 167 -2.52 -7.88 4.52
N PHE A 168 -1.59 -6.92 4.46
CA PHE A 168 -0.85 -6.45 5.63
C PHE A 168 -1.78 -5.86 6.70
N LEU A 169 -2.70 -4.98 6.32
CA LEU A 169 -3.63 -4.34 7.26
C LEU A 169 -4.57 -5.37 7.92
N VAL A 170 -5.11 -6.33 7.16
CA VAL A 170 -5.96 -7.40 7.70
C VAL A 170 -5.18 -8.33 8.63
N ALA A 171 -3.91 -8.63 8.32
CA ALA A 171 -3.08 -9.44 9.20
C ALA A 171 -2.82 -8.74 10.56
N ARG A 172 -2.78 -7.40 10.56
CA ARG A 172 -2.50 -6.60 11.75
C ARG A 172 -3.74 -6.20 12.54
N TYR A 173 -4.81 -5.83 11.84
CA TYR A 173 -6.02 -5.21 12.40
C TYR A 173 -7.30 -6.01 12.15
N GLY A 174 -7.19 -7.22 11.60
CA GLY A 174 -8.34 -8.10 11.38
C GLY A 174 -9.12 -8.36 12.67
N SER A 175 -10.45 -8.26 12.61
CA SER A 175 -11.33 -8.54 13.74
C SER A 175 -11.79 -10.01 13.74
N SER A 176 -12.02 -10.56 14.95
CA SER A 176 -12.74 -11.82 15.15
C SER A 176 -14.17 -11.80 14.60
N ASP A 177 -14.75 -10.62 14.38
CA ASP A 177 -16.10 -10.46 13.82
C ASP A 177 -16.16 -10.78 12.31
N HIS A 178 -14.99 -10.79 11.65
CA HIS A 178 -14.86 -11.09 10.23
C HIS A 178 -13.70 -12.07 9.98
N PRO A 179 -13.78 -13.30 10.51
CA PRO A 179 -12.67 -14.26 10.46
C PRO A 179 -12.29 -14.65 9.02
N ASP A 180 -13.26 -14.58 8.10
CA ASP A 180 -13.08 -14.91 6.70
C ASP A 180 -12.41 -13.80 5.88
N LEU A 181 -12.29 -12.58 6.41
CA LEU A 181 -11.74 -11.45 5.64
C LEU A 181 -10.30 -11.74 5.21
N LYS A 182 -9.49 -12.28 6.12
CA LYS A 182 -8.11 -12.69 5.82
C LYS A 182 -8.08 -13.73 4.69
N LEU A 183 -8.93 -14.75 4.76
CA LEU A 183 -9.02 -15.78 3.74
C LEU A 183 -9.43 -15.20 2.38
N LYS A 184 -10.41 -14.29 2.34
CA LYS A 184 -10.86 -13.62 1.10
C LYS A 184 -9.74 -12.78 0.47
N VAL A 185 -9.01 -12.02 1.27
CA VAL A 185 -7.86 -11.24 0.79
C VAL A 185 -6.75 -12.15 0.26
N ASP A 186 -6.42 -13.22 0.98
CA ASP A 186 -5.43 -14.22 0.55
C ASP A 186 -5.85 -14.89 -0.77
N GLN A 187 -7.14 -15.23 -0.92
CA GLN A 187 -7.70 -15.77 -2.17
C GLN A 187 -7.62 -14.77 -3.33
N MET A 188 -7.85 -13.48 -3.08
CA MET A 188 -7.70 -12.44 -4.09
C MET A 188 -6.25 -12.29 -4.55
N ILE A 189 -5.30 -12.25 -3.60
CA ILE A 189 -3.87 -12.26 -3.93
C ILE A 189 -3.54 -13.47 -4.82
N GLN A 190 -3.96 -14.67 -4.43
CA GLN A 190 -3.70 -15.88 -5.23
C GLN A 190 -4.30 -15.79 -6.63
N LYS A 191 -5.55 -15.32 -6.76
CA LYS A 191 -6.24 -15.15 -8.04
C LYS A 191 -5.45 -14.24 -8.99
N TYR A 192 -5.09 -13.05 -8.53
CA TYR A 192 -4.41 -12.07 -9.38
C TYR A 192 -2.93 -12.41 -9.60
N SER A 193 -2.26 -13.04 -8.63
CA SER A 193 -0.92 -13.59 -8.79
C SER A 193 -0.87 -14.66 -9.89
N ARG A 194 -1.81 -15.62 -9.88
CA ARG A 194 -1.88 -16.66 -10.92
C ARG A 194 -2.14 -16.06 -12.31
N ALA A 195 -3.10 -15.13 -12.41
CA ALA A 195 -3.37 -14.44 -13.66
C ALA A 195 -2.13 -13.69 -14.20
N LEU A 196 -1.37 -13.05 -13.31
CA LEU A 196 -0.13 -12.38 -13.69
C LEU A 196 0.97 -13.37 -14.12
N ILE A 197 1.14 -14.48 -13.39
CA ILE A 197 2.10 -15.53 -13.75
C ILE A 197 1.80 -16.09 -15.14
N ASP A 198 0.53 -16.41 -15.42
CA ASP A 198 0.08 -16.85 -16.75
C ASP A 198 0.46 -15.85 -17.85
N LEU A 199 0.22 -14.55 -17.63
CA LEU A 199 0.57 -13.50 -18.59
C LEU A 199 2.07 -13.37 -18.81
N ILE A 200 2.87 -13.66 -17.78
CA ILE A 200 4.32 -13.67 -17.85
C ILE A 200 4.80 -14.89 -18.65
N THR A 201 4.33 -16.09 -18.31
CA THR A 201 4.84 -17.36 -18.83
C THR A 201 4.33 -17.71 -20.23
N ARG A 202 3.12 -17.25 -20.63
CA ARG A 202 2.58 -17.46 -21.99
C ARG A 202 3.47 -16.90 -23.11
N GLY A 203 4.34 -15.93 -22.81
CA GLY A 203 5.32 -15.40 -23.77
C GLY A 203 6.65 -16.17 -23.82
N SER A 204 6.94 -17.02 -22.83
CA SER A 204 8.20 -17.75 -22.72
C SER A 204 8.24 -19.03 -23.57
N SER A 205 7.08 -19.51 -24.04
CA SER A 205 6.94 -20.72 -24.87
C SER A 205 7.57 -20.60 -26.26
N TYR A 206 7.91 -19.38 -26.69
CA TYR A 206 8.55 -19.09 -27.99
C TYR A 206 10.08 -19.18 -27.96
N PHE A 207 10.68 -19.45 -26.80
CA PHE A 207 12.13 -19.62 -26.64
C PHE A 207 12.53 -21.09 -26.39
N LYS A 208 11.66 -22.05 -26.76
CA LYS A 208 11.99 -23.48 -26.77
C LYS A 208 12.49 -23.90 -28.14
#